data_AF-A0A2V9UWU4-F1
#
_entry.id   AF-A0A2V9UWU4-F1
#
_cell.length_a   1.000
_cell.length_b   1.000
_cell.length_c   1.000
_cell.angle_alpha   90.00
_cell.angle_beta   90.00
_cell.angle_gamma   90.00
#
_symmetry.space_group_name_H-M   'P 1'
#
loop_
_entity.id
_entity.type
_entity.pdbx_description
1 polymer ?
#
loop_
_entity_poly.entity_id
_entity_poly.type
_entity_poly.pdbx_seq_one_letter_code
_entity_poly.pdbx_strand_id
1 'polypeptide(L)'
;MGVLISAYAHAGRRADALRLLAELKKRKQAGYVPAAAFVNAYLGLGDKEQAFVWLEQGYQEHSNILQWLKVHPYFDPLRDDPRFKDLVHRVGLG
;
A
#
# COMPACT_ATOMS: atom_id res chain seq x y z
N MET A 1 -4.35 -5.18 -9.49
CA MET A 1 -3.40 -6.19 -8.96
C MET A 1 -3.16 -6.07 -7.46
N GLY A 2 -2.94 -4.88 -6.91
CA GLY A 2 -2.71 -4.70 -5.46
C GLY A 2 -3.76 -5.33 -4.54
N VAL A 3 -5.05 -5.06 -4.80
CA VAL A 3 -6.17 -5.66 -4.03
C VAL A 3 -6.20 -7.17 -4.15
N LEU A 4 -5.91 -7.74 -5.33
CA LEU A 4 -5.86 -9.19 -5.54
C LEU A 4 -4.69 -9.84 -4.76
N ILE A 5 -3.52 -9.17 -4.74
CA ILE A 5 -2.39 -9.61 -3.92
C ILE A 5 -2.79 -9.63 -2.45
N SER A 6 -3.44 -8.56 -1.99
CA SER A 6 -3.95 -8.47 -0.62
C SER A 6 -4.96 -9.57 -0.31
N ALA A 7 -5.92 -9.83 -1.19
CA ALA A 7 -6.90 -10.90 -1.02
C ALA A 7 -6.24 -12.28 -0.92
N TYR A 8 -5.26 -12.60 -1.77
CA TYR A 8 -4.51 -13.85 -1.66
C TYR A 8 -3.70 -13.95 -0.37
N ALA A 9 -3.09 -12.86 0.08
CA ALA A 9 -2.35 -12.86 1.34
C ALA A 9 -3.28 -13.15 2.53
N HIS A 10 -4.45 -12.50 2.60
CA HIS A 10 -5.45 -12.75 3.64
C HIS A 10 -6.06 -14.16 3.58
N ALA A 11 -6.17 -14.74 2.39
CA ALA A 11 -6.62 -16.13 2.21
C ALA A 11 -5.54 -17.18 2.53
N GLY A 12 -4.40 -16.81 3.09
CA GLY A 12 -3.28 -17.71 3.38
C GLY A 12 -2.49 -18.16 2.13
N ARG A 13 -2.86 -17.68 0.94
CA ARG A 13 -2.20 -17.98 -0.35
C ARG A 13 -0.99 -17.09 -0.59
N ARG A 14 -0.05 -17.09 0.36
CA ARG A 14 1.12 -16.19 0.35
C ARG A 14 1.98 -16.34 -0.90
N ALA A 15 2.16 -17.56 -1.40
CA ALA A 15 2.95 -17.81 -2.62
C ALA A 15 2.35 -17.12 -3.86
N ASP A 16 1.02 -17.17 -4.01
CA ASP A 16 0.31 -16.48 -5.10
C ASP A 16 0.39 -14.96 -4.98
N ALA A 17 0.25 -14.44 -3.76
CA ALA A 17 0.42 -13.02 -3.47
C ALA A 17 1.82 -12.53 -3.84
N LEU A 18 2.87 -13.26 -3.46
CA LEU A 18 4.26 -12.92 -3.80
C LEU A 18 4.55 -13.03 -5.31
N ARG A 19 4.00 -14.04 -5.98
CA ARG A 19 4.09 -14.17 -7.44
C ARG A 19 3.47 -12.97 -8.16
N LEU A 20 2.28 -12.56 -7.74
CA LEU A 20 1.62 -11.38 -8.31
C LEU A 20 2.32 -10.07 -7.94
N LEU A 21 2.94 -9.96 -6.76
CA LEU A 21 3.78 -8.81 -6.41
C LEU A 21 5.03 -8.73 -7.30
N ALA A 22 5.68 -9.85 -7.60
CA ALA A 22 6.81 -9.88 -8.53
C ALA A 22 6.39 -9.42 -9.93
N GLU A 23 5.22 -9.85 -10.41
CA GLU A 23 4.64 -9.37 -11.67
C GLU A 23 4.31 -7.86 -11.62
N LEU A 24 3.75 -7.38 -10.51
CA LEU A 24 3.47 -5.95 -10.31
C LEU A 24 4.75 -5.10 -10.41
N LYS A 25 5.85 -5.59 -9.81
CA LYS A 25 7.17 -4.95 -9.91
C LYS A 25 7.69 -4.91 -11.35
N LYS A 26 7.57 -6.01 -12.10
CA LYS A 26 7.93 -6.04 -13.54
C LYS A 26 7.13 -5.02 -14.36
N ARG A 27 5.82 -4.92 -14.12
CA ARG A 27 4.98 -3.92 -14.80
C ARG A 27 5.40 -2.48 -14.49
N LYS A 28 5.81 -2.19 -13.25
CA LYS A 28 6.33 -0.88 -12.87
C LYS A 28 7.64 -0.51 -13.57
N GLN A 29 8.45 -1.51 -13.96
CA GLN A 29 9.64 -1.31 -14.78
C GLN A 29 9.29 -1.02 -16.24
N ALA A 30 8.21 -1.63 -16.75
CA ALA A 30 7.74 -1.44 -18.12
C ALA A 30 6.86 -0.18 -18.32
N GLY A 31 6.36 0.43 -17.24
CA GLY A 31 5.50 1.61 -17.33
C GLY A 31 4.98 2.11 -15.99
N TYR A 32 4.05 3.06 -16.06
CA TYR A 32 3.43 3.61 -14.87
C TYR A 32 2.51 2.58 -14.19
N VAL A 33 2.67 2.45 -12.87
CA VAL A 33 1.77 1.70 -12.00
C VAL A 33 1.54 2.58 -10.76
N PRO A 34 0.28 2.88 -10.39
CA PRO A 34 -0.02 3.70 -9.23
C PRO A 34 0.56 3.13 -7.93
N ALA A 35 1.09 3.99 -7.06
CA ALA A 35 1.61 3.59 -5.75
C ALA A 35 0.57 2.85 -4.91
N ALA A 36 -0.72 3.21 -5.07
CA ALA A 36 -1.85 2.53 -4.45
C ALA A 36 -1.84 1.00 -4.67
N ALA A 37 -1.36 0.51 -5.81
CA ALA A 37 -1.28 -0.93 -6.07
C ALA A 37 -0.24 -1.61 -5.17
N PHE A 38 0.87 -0.94 -4.90
CA PHE A 38 1.91 -1.46 -4.01
C PHE A 38 1.56 -1.31 -2.54
N VAL A 39 0.97 -0.18 -2.12
CA VAL A 39 0.41 -0.02 -0.77
C VAL A 39 -0.56 -1.15 -0.46
N ASN A 40 -1.48 -1.45 -1.38
CA ASN A 40 -2.37 -2.59 -1.25
C ASN A 40 -1.60 -3.92 -1.15
N ALA A 41 -0.66 -4.18 -2.04
CA ALA A 41 0.09 -5.44 -2.00
C ALA A 41 0.83 -5.65 -0.66
N TYR A 42 1.55 -4.64 -0.18
CA TYR A 42 2.39 -4.77 1.01
C TYR A 42 1.60 -4.75 2.32
N LEU A 43 0.52 -3.96 2.43
CA LEU A 43 -0.36 -4.03 3.59
C LEU A 43 -1.00 -5.41 3.75
N GLY A 44 -1.50 -6.00 2.66
CA GLY A 44 -2.05 -7.36 2.71
C GLY A 44 -1.00 -8.42 3.04
N LEU A 45 0.26 -8.23 2.62
CA LEU A 45 1.37 -9.13 2.95
C LEU A 45 1.93 -8.94 4.37
N GLY A 46 1.46 -7.94 5.11
CA GLY A 46 1.94 -7.57 6.44
C GLY A 46 3.28 -6.83 6.46
N ASP A 47 3.77 -6.38 5.31
CA ASP A 47 5.07 -5.70 5.18
C ASP A 47 4.90 -4.18 5.34
N LYS A 48 4.92 -3.74 6.60
CA LYS A 48 4.71 -2.33 6.95
C LYS A 48 5.79 -1.41 6.38
N GLU A 49 7.04 -1.86 6.37
CA GLU A 49 8.16 -1.05 5.89
C GLU A 49 8.00 -0.72 4.40
N GLN A 50 7.69 -1.74 3.59
CA GLN A 50 7.40 -1.49 2.18
C GLN A 50 6.09 -0.71 1.98
N ALA A 51 5.08 -0.92 2.81
CA ALA A 51 3.86 -0.12 2.75
C ALA A 51 4.16 1.38 2.94
N PHE A 52 5.02 1.76 3.88
CA PHE A 52 5.41 3.16 4.08
C PHE A 52 6.19 3.75 2.92
N VAL A 53 7.12 2.98 2.32
CA VAL A 53 7.83 3.43 1.10
C VAL A 53 6.84 3.82 0.01
N TRP A 54 5.81 2.99 -0.20
CA TRP A 54 4.82 3.24 -1.24
C TRP A 54 3.74 4.26 -0.83
N LEU A 55 3.49 4.45 0.46
CA LEU A 55 2.66 5.55 0.95
C LEU A 55 3.32 6.91 0.72
N GLU A 56 4.64 7.01 0.95
CA GLU A 56 5.40 8.23 0.64
C GLU A 56 5.43 8.48 -0.87
N GLN A 57 5.67 7.45 -1.69
CA GLN A 57 5.52 7.59 -3.14
C GLN A 57 4.10 8.03 -3.52
N GLY A 58 3.09 7.51 -2.83
CA GLY A 58 1.69 7.89 -2.98
C GLY A 58 1.46 9.37 -2.68
N TYR A 59 2.11 9.91 -1.64
CA TYR A 59 2.11 11.32 -1.31
C TYR A 59 2.71 12.16 -2.43
N GLN A 60 3.89 11.80 -2.92
CA GLN A 60 4.58 12.53 -3.99
C GLN A 60 3.79 12.54 -5.31
N GLU A 61 3.05 11.46 -5.62
CA GLU A 61 2.24 11.37 -6.84
C GLU A 61 0.79 11.88 -6.66
N HIS A 62 0.43 12.42 -5.50
CA HIS A 62 -0.95 12.80 -5.13
C HIS A 62 -1.96 11.66 -5.36
N SER A 63 -1.57 10.46 -4.95
CA SER A 63 -2.33 9.23 -5.16
C SER A 63 -3.68 9.27 -4.44
N ASN A 64 -4.75 8.87 -5.13
CA ASN A 64 -6.09 8.85 -4.59
C ASN A 64 -6.28 7.90 -3.39
N ILE A 65 -5.33 7.01 -3.12
CA ILE A 65 -5.37 6.12 -1.95
C ILE A 65 -5.30 6.90 -0.62
N LEU A 66 -4.68 8.08 -0.62
CA LEU A 66 -4.45 8.86 0.59
C LEU A 66 -5.73 9.45 1.19
N GLN A 67 -6.80 9.61 0.40
CA GLN A 67 -8.10 10.08 0.90
C GLN A 67 -8.72 9.11 1.93
N TRP A 68 -8.26 7.86 1.95
CA TRP A 68 -8.82 6.78 2.76
C TRP A 68 -8.09 6.56 4.09
N LEU A 69 -6.99 7.28 4.35
CA LEU A 69 -6.07 7.02 5.48
C LEU A 69 -6.79 6.97 6.84
N LYS A 70 -7.72 7.90 7.12
CA LYS A 70 -8.38 7.97 8.44
C LYS A 70 -9.56 7.01 8.59
N VAL A 71 -10.20 6.63 7.49
CA VAL A 71 -11.53 6.00 7.53
C VAL A 71 -11.49 4.52 7.16
N HIS A 72 -10.55 4.09 6.32
CA HIS A 72 -10.58 2.73 5.81
C HIS A 72 -9.80 1.78 6.76
N PRO A 73 -10.42 0.69 7.27
CA PRO A 73 -9.77 -0.24 8.22
C PRO A 73 -8.48 -0.89 7.73
N TYR A 74 -8.28 -0.85 6.41
CA TYR A 74 -7.07 -1.33 5.77
C TYR A 74 -5.77 -0.69 6.28
N PHE A 75 -5.84 0.53 6.82
CA PHE A 75 -4.70 1.23 7.41
C PHE A 75 -4.56 1.00 8.92
N ASP A 76 -5.47 0.24 9.55
CA ASP A 76 -5.43 -0.04 11.00
C ASP A 76 -4.08 -0.57 11.47
N PRO A 77 -3.37 -1.46 10.73
CA PRO A 77 -2.04 -1.91 11.13
C PRO A 77 -0.98 -0.80 11.22
N LEU A 78 -1.23 0.38 10.65
CA LEU A 78 -0.31 1.52 10.63
C LEU A 78 -0.69 2.66 11.57
N ARG A 79 -1.92 2.69 12.12
CA ARG A 79 -2.47 3.86 12.83
C ARG A 79 -1.64 4.34 14.01
N ASP A 80 -1.00 3.41 14.72
CA ASP A 80 -0.19 3.74 15.90
C ASP A 80 1.24 4.17 15.55
N ASP A 81 1.67 3.99 14.30
CA ASP A 81 3.01 4.35 13.85
C ASP A 81 3.14 5.89 13.68
N PRO A 82 4.16 6.53 14.28
CA PRO A 82 4.39 7.97 14.14
C PRO A 82 4.49 8.44 12.68
N ARG A 83 5.05 7.61 11.78
CA ARG A 83 5.16 7.92 10.34
C ARG A 83 3.80 8.05 9.68
N PHE A 84 2.81 7.26 10.14
CA PHE A 84 1.45 7.34 9.64
C PHE A 84 0.76 8.64 10.08
N LYS A 85 0.94 9.02 11.35
CA LYS A 85 0.39 10.27 11.89
C LYS A 85 0.95 11.49 11.16
N ASP A 86 2.27 11.51 10.93
CA ASP A 86 2.93 12.55 10.12
C ASP A 86 2.34 12.63 8.70
N LEU A 87 2.22 11.49 8.00
CA LEU A 87 1.64 11.45 6.66
C LEU A 87 0.20 11.98 6.63
N VAL A 88 -0.64 11.61 7.60
CA VAL A 88 -2.02 12.10 7.71
C VAL A 88 -2.06 13.63 7.86
N HIS A 89 -1.15 14.21 8.67
CA HIS A 89 -1.02 15.67 8.79
C HIS A 89 -0.59 16.31 7.47
N ARG A 90 0.43 15.76 6.80
CA ARG A 90 0.93 16.29 5.51
C ARG A 90 -0.12 16.24 4.38
N VAL A 91 -1.01 15.26 4.41
CA VAL A 91 -2.15 15.15 3.46
C VAL A 91 -3.29 16.15 3.81
N GLY A 92 -3.22 16.84 4.96
CA GLY A 92 -4.24 17.80 5.39
C GLY A 92 -5.45 17.18 6.06
N LEU A 93 -5.30 15.97 6.61
CA LEU A 93 -6.37 15.24 7.30
C LEU A 93 -6.21 15.27 8.83
N GLY A 94 -5.17 15.92 9.35
CA GLY A 94 -4.85 16.03 10.77
C GLY A 94 -5.66 17.07 11.52
#